data_AF-A0A166D2B2-F1
#
_entry.id   AF-A0A166D2B2-F1
#
_cell.length_a   1.000
_cell.length_b   1.000
_cell.length_c   1.000
_cell.angle_alpha   90.00
_cell.angle_beta   90.00
_cell.angle_gamma   90.00
#
_symmetry.space_group_name_H-M   'P 1'
#
loop_
_entity.id
_entity.type
_entity.pdbx_description
1 polymer ?
#
loop_
_entity_poly.entity_id
_entity_poly.type
_entity_poly.pdbx_seq_one_letter_code
_entity_poly.pdbx_strand_id
1 'polypeptide(L)'
;MPVPTSPRTLARSAFMRDLCLRYPEALAFKNDITMDVACRLLRRTHSLAEQTPFVWNYIDRPPVGSLFVVFLVPQSPIMPVDGIRYLGKEQTFTVTPFPGIEVEVSEMSYGFIPGTKEQHATLVRRRYRFTKGGNEQLMLVHYQAGHATPIPPHLNAAPARTYPLPTPEYPRVFVLGERVGQSLAPPVYPGEKAKNLPRAGSQYARPFHEAADVPSNVVDDDRYRVCFARVLSLEGLNH
;
A
#
# COMPACT_ATOMS: atom_id res chain seq x y z
N MET A 1 -0.69 9.38 35.03
CA MET A 1 -1.13 10.53 34.19
C MET A 1 -0.67 10.25 32.77
N PRO A 2 -1.56 9.93 31.82
CA PRO A 2 -1.15 9.72 30.44
C PRO A 2 -0.67 11.05 29.84
N VAL A 3 0.52 11.03 29.23
CA VAL A 3 1.09 12.18 28.53
C VAL A 3 0.17 12.53 27.35
N PRO A 4 -0.23 13.80 27.16
CA PRO A 4 -1.05 14.18 26.02
C PRO A 4 -0.22 14.02 24.74
N THR A 5 -0.50 12.98 23.96
CA THR A 5 0.07 12.79 22.63
C THR A 5 -0.37 13.96 21.74
N SER A 6 0.60 14.70 21.21
CA SER A 6 0.31 15.89 20.41
C SER A 6 -0.57 15.52 19.20
N PRO A 7 -1.55 16.36 18.82
CA PRO A 7 -2.42 16.09 17.66
C PRO A 7 -1.64 15.96 16.34
N ARG A 8 -0.42 16.54 16.26
CA ARG A 8 0.48 16.39 15.10
C ARG A 8 1.05 14.98 14.97
N THR A 9 1.34 14.31 16.08
CA THR A 9 1.89 12.94 16.07
C THR A 9 0.81 11.92 15.68
N LEU A 10 -0.42 12.11 16.17
CA LEU A 10 -1.58 11.27 15.83
C LEU A 10 -2.00 11.43 14.36
N ALA A 11 -1.96 12.64 13.81
CA ALA A 11 -2.27 12.88 12.39
C ALA A 11 -1.25 12.21 11.45
N ARG A 12 0.04 12.21 11.83
CA ARG A 12 1.12 11.59 11.06
C ARG A 12 1.01 10.05 11.05
N SER A 13 0.56 9.43 12.15
CA SER A 13 0.36 7.97 12.24
C SER A 13 -0.90 7.47 11.54
N ALA A 14 -1.96 8.28 11.46
CA ALA A 14 -3.17 7.94 10.69
C ALA A 14 -2.90 7.96 9.18
N PHE A 15 -2.18 8.98 8.70
CA PHE A 15 -1.82 9.16 7.29
C PHE A 15 -0.96 8.05 6.70
N MET A 16 -0.01 7.53 7.48
CA MET A 16 0.86 6.44 7.05
C MET A 16 0.11 5.11 6.87
N ARG A 17 -1.06 4.95 7.49
CA ARG A 17 -1.89 3.74 7.32
C ARG A 17 -2.54 3.63 5.94
N ASP A 18 -2.75 4.76 5.27
CA ASP A 18 -3.40 4.83 3.97
C ASP A 18 -2.40 4.84 2.81
N LEU A 19 -1.11 5.00 3.10
CA LEU A 19 -0.04 4.90 2.12
C LEU A 19 0.30 3.45 1.83
N CYS A 20 0.55 3.16 0.57
CA CYS A 20 1.15 1.89 0.18
C CYS A 20 2.30 2.10 -0.79
N LEU A 21 3.18 1.12 -0.81
CA LEU A 21 4.24 1.03 -1.80
C LEU A 21 3.65 0.36 -3.03
N ARG A 22 3.41 1.12 -4.09
CA ARG A 22 2.78 0.63 -5.32
C ARG A 22 3.67 0.83 -6.54
N TYR A 23 3.45 -0.01 -7.55
CA TYR A 23 4.05 0.19 -8.86
C TYR A 23 3.64 1.58 -9.41
N PRO A 24 4.59 2.35 -9.98
CA PRO A 24 4.36 3.77 -10.28
C PRO A 24 3.35 3.99 -11.39
N GLU A 25 3.27 3.10 -12.38
CA GLU A 25 2.42 3.31 -13.54
C GLU A 25 0.97 2.88 -13.27
N ALA A 26 0.04 3.56 -13.92
CA ALA A 26 -1.37 3.16 -13.92
C ALA A 26 -1.55 1.94 -14.82
N LEU A 27 -2.07 0.85 -14.26
CA LEU A 27 -2.46 -0.32 -15.02
C LEU A 27 -3.99 -0.35 -15.13
N ALA A 28 -4.48 -0.80 -16.28
CA ALA A 28 -5.91 -0.95 -16.52
C ALA A 28 -6.21 -2.35 -17.04
N PHE A 29 -7.27 -2.94 -16.51
CA PHE A 29 -7.78 -4.24 -16.89
C PHE A 29 -9.31 -4.22 -16.81
N LYS A 30 -9.97 -4.11 -17.96
CA LYS A 30 -11.43 -3.87 -18.03
C LYS A 30 -12.28 -5.12 -17.79
N ASN A 31 -11.72 -6.30 -18.04
CA ASN A 31 -12.45 -7.56 -17.97
C ASN A 31 -12.32 -8.17 -16.57
N ASP A 32 -13.17 -9.14 -16.26
CA ASP A 32 -13.02 -9.95 -15.05
C ASP A 32 -11.73 -10.77 -15.12
N ILE A 33 -10.99 -10.82 -14.01
CA ILE A 33 -9.76 -11.60 -13.90
C ILE A 33 -10.10 -13.04 -13.51
N THR A 34 -9.93 -13.97 -14.45
CA THR A 34 -9.94 -15.41 -14.16
C THR A 34 -8.68 -15.81 -13.39
N MET A 35 -8.71 -16.97 -12.72
CA MET A 35 -7.57 -17.43 -11.91
C MET A 35 -6.29 -17.61 -12.75
N ASP A 36 -6.39 -18.13 -13.97
CA ASP A 36 -5.24 -18.27 -14.88
C ASP A 36 -4.65 -16.92 -15.28
N VAL A 37 -5.51 -15.91 -15.51
CA VAL A 37 -5.07 -14.53 -15.79
C VAL A 37 -4.41 -13.94 -14.56
N ALA A 38 -4.98 -14.10 -13.36
CA ALA A 38 -4.40 -13.64 -12.11
C ALA A 38 -2.99 -14.22 -11.90
N CYS A 39 -2.81 -15.53 -12.09
CA CYS A 39 -1.51 -16.18 -11.96
C CYS A 39 -0.47 -15.63 -12.95
N ARG A 40 -0.86 -15.43 -14.22
CA ARG A 40 0.03 -14.84 -15.23
C ARG A 40 0.41 -13.40 -14.88
N LEU A 41 -0.56 -12.60 -14.45
CA LEU A 41 -0.30 -11.22 -14.03
C LEU A 41 0.63 -11.19 -12.81
N LEU A 42 0.38 -12.01 -11.78
CA LEU A 42 1.23 -12.09 -10.57
C LEU A 42 2.67 -12.52 -10.89
N ARG A 43 2.87 -13.43 -11.84
CA ARG A 43 4.23 -13.78 -12.28
C ARG A 43 4.91 -12.61 -12.99
N ARG A 44 4.16 -11.87 -13.82
CA ARG A 44 4.68 -10.67 -14.48
C ARG A 44 5.02 -9.55 -13.48
N THR A 45 4.23 -9.39 -12.41
CA THR A 45 4.51 -8.37 -11.39
C THR A 45 5.84 -8.61 -10.69
N HIS A 46 6.27 -9.87 -10.53
CA HIS A 46 7.60 -10.19 -10.02
C HIS A 46 8.71 -9.55 -10.86
N SER A 47 8.73 -9.82 -12.17
CA SER A 47 9.72 -9.27 -13.08
C SER A 47 9.70 -7.74 -13.13
N LEU A 48 8.50 -7.13 -13.05
CA LEU A 48 8.37 -5.67 -12.97
C LEU A 48 8.98 -5.10 -11.69
N ALA A 49 8.76 -5.78 -10.56
CA ALA A 49 9.21 -5.33 -9.25
C ALA A 49 10.72 -5.46 -9.03
N GLU A 50 11.40 -6.35 -9.76
CA GLU A 50 12.88 -6.41 -9.79
C GLU A 50 13.49 -5.23 -10.56
N GLN A 51 12.80 -4.74 -11.59
CA GLN A 51 13.35 -3.74 -12.52
C GLN A 51 12.94 -2.30 -12.16
N THR A 52 11.81 -2.12 -11.49
CA THR A 52 11.19 -0.81 -11.30
C THR A 52 11.06 -0.47 -9.82
N PRO A 53 11.54 0.70 -9.37
CA PRO A 53 11.33 1.14 -8.01
C PRO A 53 9.87 1.55 -7.80
N PHE A 54 9.30 1.11 -6.69
CA PHE A 54 7.94 1.42 -6.29
C PHE A 54 7.87 2.81 -5.64
N VAL A 55 6.67 3.39 -5.63
CA VAL A 55 6.40 4.71 -5.07
C VAL A 55 5.44 4.60 -3.90
N TRP A 56 5.70 5.40 -2.86
CA TRP A 56 4.73 5.61 -1.79
C TRP A 56 3.61 6.49 -2.29
N ASN A 57 2.41 5.94 -2.40
CA ASN A 57 1.25 6.70 -2.85
C ASN A 57 -0.06 6.09 -2.36
N TYR A 58 -1.14 6.87 -2.47
CA TYR A 58 -2.49 6.41 -2.24
C TYR A 58 -3.01 5.62 -3.43
N ILE A 59 -3.92 4.70 -3.13
CA ILE A 59 -4.97 4.30 -4.06
C ILE A 59 -6.19 5.11 -3.61
N ASP A 60 -6.74 5.97 -4.46
CA ASP A 60 -7.88 6.82 -4.09
C ASP A 60 -8.98 6.82 -5.12
N ARG A 61 -10.17 6.38 -4.68
CA ARG A 61 -11.41 6.31 -5.46
C ARG A 61 -11.14 5.75 -6.87
N PRO A 62 -10.45 4.61 -6.99
CA PRO A 62 -10.04 4.09 -8.29
C PRO A 62 -11.28 3.80 -9.15
N PRO A 63 -11.28 4.21 -10.43
CA PRO A 63 -12.37 3.89 -11.34
C PRO A 63 -12.42 2.39 -11.63
N VAL A 64 -13.58 1.93 -12.09
CA VAL A 64 -13.76 0.58 -12.61
C VAL A 64 -12.75 0.29 -13.73
N GLY A 65 -12.15 -0.90 -13.69
CA GLY A 65 -11.10 -1.35 -14.59
C GLY A 65 -9.69 -0.99 -14.12
N SER A 66 -9.52 -0.32 -12.97
CA SER A 66 -8.19 -0.02 -12.44
C SER A 66 -7.51 -1.27 -11.88
N LEU A 67 -6.22 -1.41 -12.17
CA LEU A 67 -5.37 -2.49 -11.65
C LEU A 67 -4.14 -1.87 -10.99
N PHE A 68 -3.79 -2.36 -9.82
CA PHE A 68 -2.59 -1.93 -9.09
C PHE A 68 -1.74 -3.13 -8.70
N VAL A 69 -0.43 -2.90 -8.66
CA VAL A 69 0.53 -3.80 -8.01
C VAL A 69 0.97 -3.13 -6.74
N VAL A 70 0.77 -3.79 -5.61
CA VAL A 70 1.12 -3.30 -4.28
C VAL A 70 2.12 -4.26 -3.66
N PHE A 71 3.15 -3.70 -3.03
CA PHE A 71 4.07 -4.44 -2.19
C PHE A 71 3.61 -4.36 -0.73
N LEU A 72 3.29 -5.51 -0.16
CA LEU A 72 2.91 -5.67 1.24
C LEU A 72 4.17 -5.66 2.10
N VAL A 73 4.25 -4.69 3.00
CA VAL A 73 5.32 -4.65 4.00
C VAL A 73 5.02 -5.74 5.05
N PRO A 74 5.94 -6.67 5.35
CA PRO A 74 5.66 -7.83 6.23
C PRO A 74 5.09 -7.48 7.60
N GLN A 75 5.48 -6.32 8.13
CA GLN A 75 5.06 -5.85 9.46
C GLN A 75 3.64 -5.25 9.46
N SER A 76 3.07 -4.97 8.28
CA SER A 76 1.71 -4.49 8.10
C SER A 76 1.16 -4.97 6.75
N PRO A 77 0.74 -6.25 6.64
CA PRO A 77 0.19 -6.82 5.40
C PRO A 77 -1.26 -6.38 5.17
N ILE A 78 -1.62 -5.16 5.59
CA ILE A 78 -2.97 -4.62 5.52
C ILE A 78 -3.11 -3.81 4.24
N MET A 79 -4.22 -3.99 3.54
CA MET A 79 -4.57 -3.15 2.40
C MET A 79 -4.91 -1.74 2.89
N PRO A 80 -4.30 -0.68 2.33
CA PRO A 80 -4.64 0.69 2.68
C PRO A 80 -6.11 1.00 2.37
N VAL A 81 -6.66 2.00 3.06
CA VAL A 81 -7.97 2.55 2.70
C VAL A 81 -7.88 3.14 1.29
N ASP A 82 -8.84 2.79 0.43
CA ASP A 82 -8.84 3.17 -0.99
C ASP A 82 -9.87 4.26 -1.33
N GLY A 83 -10.52 4.84 -0.32
CA GLY A 83 -11.52 5.88 -0.48
C GLY A 83 -12.91 5.36 -0.85
N ILE A 84 -13.09 4.03 -0.85
CA ILE A 84 -14.34 3.35 -1.18
C ILE A 84 -14.96 2.77 0.10
N ARG A 85 -16.28 2.88 0.26
CA ARG A 85 -17.03 2.14 1.28
C ARG A 85 -17.65 0.90 0.65
N TYR A 86 -17.62 -0.21 1.37
CA TYR A 86 -18.22 -1.47 0.93
C TYR A 86 -19.37 -1.83 1.86
N LEU A 87 -20.50 -2.26 1.28
CA LEU A 87 -21.63 -2.81 2.05
C LEU A 87 -21.41 -4.28 2.39
N GLY A 88 -20.66 -5.00 1.55
CA GLY A 88 -20.28 -6.38 1.79
C GLY A 88 -19.14 -6.52 2.82
N LYS A 89 -19.07 -7.69 3.45
CA LYS A 89 -17.89 -8.11 4.22
C LYS A 89 -16.82 -8.64 3.27
N GLU A 90 -15.56 -8.49 3.65
CA GLU A 90 -14.46 -9.10 2.92
C GLU A 90 -14.52 -10.62 3.06
N GLN A 91 -14.46 -11.30 1.91
CA GLN A 91 -14.39 -12.75 1.82
C GLN A 91 -13.00 -13.14 1.32
N THR A 92 -12.28 -13.94 2.10
CA THR A 92 -10.94 -14.41 1.74
C THR A 92 -10.93 -15.92 1.65
N PHE A 93 -10.38 -16.45 0.56
CA PHE A 93 -10.24 -17.88 0.34
C PHE A 93 -8.95 -18.18 -0.44
N THR A 94 -8.41 -19.38 -0.26
CA THR A 94 -7.22 -19.84 -0.97
C THR A 94 -7.62 -20.83 -2.05
N VAL A 95 -7.01 -20.70 -3.22
CA VAL A 95 -7.21 -21.57 -4.38
C VAL A 95 -5.86 -22.17 -4.78
N THR A 96 -5.86 -23.46 -5.13
CA THR A 96 -4.69 -24.17 -5.67
C THR A 96 -4.90 -24.42 -7.16
N PRO A 97 -4.63 -23.44 -8.06
CA PRO A 97 -4.92 -23.58 -9.48
C PRO A 97 -4.01 -24.59 -10.18
N PHE A 98 -2.81 -24.81 -9.67
CA PHE A 98 -1.82 -25.75 -10.19
C PHE A 98 -1.06 -26.44 -9.03
N PRO A 99 -0.49 -27.63 -9.24
CA PRO A 99 0.36 -28.27 -8.23
C PRO A 99 1.49 -27.33 -7.78
N GLY A 100 1.62 -27.14 -6.46
CA GLY A 100 2.65 -26.29 -5.86
C GLY A 100 2.41 -24.78 -5.93
N ILE A 101 1.28 -24.34 -6.49
CA ILE A 101 0.86 -22.94 -6.54
C ILE A 101 -0.37 -22.75 -5.67
N GLU A 102 -0.32 -21.82 -4.73
CA GLU A 102 -1.47 -21.40 -3.93
C GLU A 102 -1.65 -19.89 -4.07
N VAL A 103 -2.89 -19.47 -4.29
CA VAL A 103 -3.27 -18.07 -4.47
C VAL A 103 -4.37 -17.75 -3.47
N GLU A 104 -4.12 -16.75 -2.64
CA GLU A 104 -5.15 -16.14 -1.81
C GLU A 104 -5.92 -15.10 -2.64
N VAL A 105 -7.24 -15.19 -2.58
CA VAL A 105 -8.17 -14.23 -3.16
C VAL A 105 -8.96 -13.58 -2.03
N SER A 106 -8.92 -12.26 -1.94
CA SER A 106 -9.84 -11.49 -1.10
C SER A 106 -10.77 -10.65 -1.97
N GLU A 107 -12.07 -10.76 -1.72
CA GLU A 107 -13.10 -9.99 -2.41
C GLU A 107 -13.87 -9.11 -1.44
N MET A 108 -14.06 -7.84 -1.80
CA MET A 108 -15.05 -6.95 -1.20
C MET A 108 -16.02 -6.47 -2.27
N SER A 109 -17.30 -6.73 -2.05
CA SER A 109 -18.38 -6.43 -3.00
C SER A 109 -19.26 -5.27 -2.51
N TYR A 110 -20.00 -4.67 -3.45
CA TYR A 110 -20.91 -3.55 -3.20
C TYR A 110 -20.18 -2.30 -2.68
N GLY A 111 -19.12 -1.93 -3.38
CA GLY A 111 -18.35 -0.70 -3.21
C GLY A 111 -19.04 0.51 -3.84
N PHE A 112 -18.93 1.65 -3.16
CA PHE A 112 -19.37 2.97 -3.64
C PHE A 112 -18.49 4.09 -3.07
N ILE A 113 -18.49 5.25 -3.72
CA ILE A 113 -17.75 6.42 -3.26
C ILE A 113 -18.70 7.34 -2.48
N PRO A 114 -18.51 7.56 -1.17
CA PRO A 114 -19.41 8.41 -0.38
C PRO A 114 -19.36 9.87 -0.80
N GLY A 115 -20.49 10.58 -0.65
CA GLY A 115 -20.63 11.98 -1.03
C GLY A 115 -20.80 12.19 -2.54
N THR A 116 -20.93 11.11 -3.31
CA THR A 116 -21.32 11.18 -4.72
C THR A 116 -22.84 11.05 -4.87
N LYS A 117 -23.34 11.28 -6.09
CA LYS A 117 -24.76 11.11 -6.43
C LYS A 117 -25.14 9.64 -6.73
N GLU A 118 -24.23 8.69 -6.47
CA GLU A 118 -24.48 7.27 -6.63
C GLU A 118 -25.63 6.82 -5.72
N GLN A 119 -26.59 6.10 -6.29
CA GLN A 119 -27.72 5.50 -5.55
C GLN A 119 -27.51 4.00 -5.31
N HIS A 120 -26.60 3.39 -6.07
CA HIS A 120 -26.31 1.96 -6.03
C HIS A 120 -24.82 1.75 -5.92
N ALA A 121 -24.41 0.82 -5.06
CA ALA A 121 -23.05 0.35 -4.93
C ALA A 121 -22.82 -0.75 -5.97
N THR A 122 -21.88 -0.51 -6.88
CA THR A 122 -21.62 -1.35 -8.06
C THR A 122 -20.17 -1.78 -8.18
N LEU A 123 -19.27 -1.34 -7.31
CA LEU A 123 -17.84 -1.62 -7.43
C LEU A 123 -17.46 -2.87 -6.63
N VAL A 124 -16.58 -3.69 -7.19
CA VAL A 124 -16.01 -4.86 -6.51
C VAL A 124 -14.49 -4.72 -6.52
N ARG A 125 -13.87 -4.96 -5.37
CA ARG A 125 -12.42 -5.04 -5.25
C ARG A 125 -12.00 -6.48 -5.04
N ARG A 126 -11.12 -6.97 -5.91
CA ARG A 126 -10.46 -8.27 -5.75
C ARG A 126 -8.96 -8.08 -5.54
N ARG A 127 -8.42 -8.80 -4.56
CA ARG A 127 -7.00 -8.86 -4.25
C ARG A 127 -6.52 -10.27 -4.51
N TYR A 128 -5.39 -10.40 -5.20
CA TYR A 128 -4.76 -11.68 -5.49
C TYR A 128 -3.32 -11.62 -5.01
N ARG A 129 -2.87 -12.65 -4.30
CA ARG A 129 -1.44 -12.83 -3.97
C ARG A 129 -1.09 -14.31 -3.95
N PHE A 130 0.15 -14.64 -4.27
CA PHE A 130 0.63 -15.99 -4.01
C PHE A 130 0.75 -16.20 -2.49
N THR A 131 0.35 -17.37 -2.02
CA THR A 131 0.71 -17.90 -0.68
C THR A 131 1.66 -19.09 -0.80
N LYS A 132 1.89 -19.57 -2.03
CA LYS A 132 2.89 -20.59 -2.35
C LYS A 132 3.26 -20.53 -3.82
N GLY A 133 4.53 -20.76 -4.13
CA GLY A 133 5.03 -20.85 -5.51
C GLY A 133 5.21 -19.50 -6.21
N GLY A 134 5.33 -18.42 -5.45
CA GLY A 134 5.62 -17.08 -5.93
C GLY A 134 5.95 -16.13 -4.76
N ASN A 135 6.02 -14.83 -5.03
CA ASN A 135 6.31 -13.83 -4.01
C ASN A 135 5.02 -13.44 -3.25
N GLU A 136 5.00 -13.69 -1.95
CA GLU A 136 3.82 -13.47 -1.08
C GLU A 136 3.58 -12.00 -0.71
N GLN A 137 4.59 -11.15 -0.93
CA GLN A 137 4.53 -9.72 -0.65
C GLN A 137 3.94 -8.94 -1.82
N LEU A 138 3.91 -9.51 -3.04
CA LEU A 138 3.28 -8.86 -4.18
C LEU A 138 1.78 -9.18 -4.22
N MET A 139 0.98 -8.12 -4.24
CA MET A 139 -0.47 -8.20 -4.35
C MET A 139 -0.94 -7.46 -5.60
N LEU A 140 -1.79 -8.12 -6.39
CA LEU A 140 -2.61 -7.46 -7.39
C LEU A 140 -3.90 -6.97 -6.75
N VAL A 141 -4.28 -5.73 -7.01
CA VAL A 141 -5.55 -5.14 -6.58
C VAL A 141 -6.32 -4.70 -7.82
N HIS A 142 -7.48 -5.30 -8.06
CA HIS A 142 -8.31 -5.04 -9.23
C HIS A 142 -9.68 -4.50 -8.81
N TYR A 143 -10.10 -3.43 -9.47
CA TYR A 143 -11.39 -2.78 -9.28
C TYR A 143 -12.26 -3.05 -10.50
N GLN A 144 -13.39 -3.69 -10.33
CA GLN A 144 -14.30 -4.08 -11.42
C GLN A 144 -15.75 -3.71 -11.12
N ALA A 145 -16.59 -3.74 -12.14
CA ALA A 145 -18.03 -3.60 -11.96
C ALA A 145 -18.61 -4.90 -11.41
N GLY A 146 -19.63 -4.78 -10.57
CA GLY A 146 -20.42 -5.87 -10.04
C GLY A 146 -21.90 -5.52 -10.01
N HIS A 147 -22.68 -6.35 -9.31
CA HIS A 147 -24.11 -6.15 -9.17
C HIS A 147 -24.45 -4.89 -8.37
N ALA A 148 -25.52 -4.22 -8.77
CA ALA A 148 -26.01 -3.01 -8.13
C ALA A 148 -26.78 -3.34 -6.85
N THR A 149 -26.37 -2.74 -5.73
CA THR A 149 -27.07 -2.83 -4.44
C THR A 149 -27.41 -1.42 -3.93
N PRO A 150 -28.65 -1.14 -3.49
CA PRO A 150 -29.01 0.19 -2.98
C PRO A 150 -28.13 0.65 -1.82
N ILE A 151 -27.69 1.91 -1.84
CA ILE A 151 -26.85 2.50 -0.79
C ILE A 151 -27.74 3.02 0.35
N PRO A 152 -27.55 2.55 1.60
CA PRO A 152 -28.24 3.14 2.75
C PRO A 152 -27.86 4.62 2.93
N PRO A 153 -28.82 5.56 3.04
CA PRO A 153 -28.53 6.99 3.05
C PRO A 153 -27.53 7.45 4.11
N HIS A 154 -27.57 6.83 5.29
CA HIS A 154 -26.67 7.16 6.41
C HIS A 154 -25.20 6.81 6.13
N LEU A 155 -24.92 5.85 5.25
CA LEU A 155 -23.54 5.48 4.88
C LEU A 155 -22.95 6.40 3.81
N ASN A 156 -23.79 7.15 3.09
CA ASN A 156 -23.34 8.08 2.06
C ASN A 156 -22.95 9.46 2.64
N ALA A 157 -23.34 9.75 3.88
CA ALA A 157 -23.14 11.06 4.51
C ALA A 157 -21.68 11.37 4.89
N ALA A 158 -20.88 10.35 5.19
CA ALA A 158 -19.51 10.52 5.66
C ALA A 158 -18.47 9.94 4.68
N PRO A 159 -17.37 10.66 4.40
CA PRO A 159 -16.33 10.17 3.51
C PRO A 159 -15.68 8.89 4.07
N ALA A 160 -15.12 8.07 3.19
CA ALA A 160 -14.42 6.84 3.59
C ALA A 160 -13.11 7.12 4.37
N ARG A 161 -12.53 8.32 4.19
CA ARG A 161 -11.33 8.81 4.88
C ARG A 161 -11.31 10.34 4.92
N THR A 162 -10.35 10.90 5.64
CA THR A 162 -10.15 12.36 5.74
C THR A 162 -9.51 12.91 4.45
N TYR A 163 -10.02 14.04 3.96
CA TYR A 163 -9.50 14.76 2.79
C TYR A 163 -9.19 16.23 3.14
N PRO A 164 -8.31 16.93 2.40
CA PRO A 164 -7.53 16.44 1.25
C PRO A 164 -6.45 15.44 1.68
N LEU A 165 -6.05 14.56 0.75
CA LEU A 165 -4.92 13.66 0.96
C LEU A 165 -3.61 14.47 0.88
N PRO A 166 -2.74 14.45 1.90
CA PRO A 166 -1.46 15.12 1.82
C PRO A 166 -0.54 14.50 0.75
N THR A 167 0.31 15.31 0.13
CA THR A 167 1.24 14.85 -0.90
C THR A 167 2.33 13.96 -0.29
N PRO A 168 2.56 12.73 -0.80
CA PRO A 168 3.65 11.89 -0.33
C PRO A 168 5.01 12.45 -0.76
N GLU A 169 5.86 12.82 0.20
CA GLU A 169 7.24 13.29 -0.03
C GLU A 169 8.27 12.19 0.33
N TYR A 170 8.12 11.02 -0.28
CA TYR A 170 8.94 9.86 0.04
C TYR A 170 9.76 9.39 -1.16
N PRO A 171 10.98 8.85 -0.93
CA PRO A 171 11.79 8.30 -2.00
C PRO A 171 11.12 7.10 -2.64
N ARG A 172 11.46 6.84 -3.91
CA ARG A 172 11.08 5.61 -4.59
C ARG A 172 12.01 4.49 -4.13
N VAL A 173 11.52 3.27 -3.97
CA VAL A 173 12.31 2.17 -3.38
C VAL A 173 12.18 0.92 -4.24
N PHE A 174 13.30 0.26 -4.52
CA PHE A 174 13.28 -1.08 -5.10
C PHE A 174 12.83 -2.09 -4.05
N VAL A 175 11.82 -2.90 -4.38
CA VAL A 175 11.20 -3.83 -3.42
C VAL A 175 11.64 -5.27 -3.61
N LEU A 176 12.23 -5.61 -4.77
CA LEU A 176 12.76 -6.93 -5.10
C LEU A 176 14.06 -6.81 -5.90
N GLY A 177 14.76 -7.94 -6.03
CA GLY A 177 16.01 -8.06 -6.79
C GLY A 177 17.24 -7.57 -6.01
N GLU A 178 18.38 -7.50 -6.70
CA GLU A 178 19.68 -7.12 -6.12
C GLU A 178 19.70 -5.70 -5.56
N ARG A 179 18.78 -4.85 -6.02
CA ARG A 179 18.69 -3.44 -5.63
C ARG A 179 17.71 -3.19 -4.50
N VAL A 180 17.15 -4.25 -3.90
CA VAL A 180 16.14 -4.13 -2.84
C VAL A 180 16.60 -3.20 -1.72
N GLY A 181 15.71 -2.31 -1.27
CA GLY A 181 16.01 -1.28 -0.26
C GLY A 181 16.71 -0.03 -0.81
N GLN A 182 17.30 -0.09 -2.02
CA GLN A 182 17.88 1.10 -2.64
C GLN A 182 16.79 2.15 -2.89
N SER A 183 17.02 3.34 -2.34
CA SER A 183 16.12 4.48 -2.46
C SER A 183 16.59 5.45 -3.53
N LEU A 184 15.68 5.94 -4.36
CA LEU A 184 15.89 7.02 -5.30
C LEU A 184 15.20 8.27 -4.78
N ALA A 185 15.88 9.42 -4.89
CA ALA A 185 15.35 10.71 -4.46
C ALA A 185 13.93 10.94 -5.04
N PRO A 186 13.03 11.59 -4.29
CA PRO A 186 11.70 11.90 -4.77
C PRO A 186 11.77 12.73 -6.07
N PRO A 187 10.87 12.49 -7.05
CA PRO A 187 10.81 13.31 -8.24
C PRO A 187 10.50 14.75 -7.83
N VAL A 188 11.36 15.70 -8.21
CA VAL A 188 11.06 17.12 -8.09
C VAL A 188 9.93 17.43 -9.09
N TYR A 189 8.73 17.72 -8.60
CA TYR A 189 7.62 18.08 -9.48
C TYR A 189 7.96 19.41 -10.19
N PRO A 190 7.81 19.50 -11.53
CA PRO A 190 8.08 20.74 -12.26
C PRO A 190 7.13 21.85 -11.80
N GLY A 191 7.64 22.80 -11.03
CA GLY A 191 6.88 23.90 -10.43
C GLY A 191 7.39 24.32 -9.05
N GLU A 192 8.11 23.44 -8.35
CA GLU A 192 8.70 23.76 -7.06
C GLU A 192 10.09 24.39 -7.25
N LYS A 193 10.23 25.69 -6.95
CA LYS A 193 11.51 26.37 -7.03
C LYS A 193 12.49 25.70 -6.08
N ALA A 194 13.54 25.08 -6.64
CA ALA A 194 14.67 24.46 -5.97
C ALA A 194 15.56 25.46 -5.19
N LYS A 195 14.97 26.30 -4.33
CA LYS A 195 15.71 27.31 -3.56
C LYS A 195 16.05 26.90 -2.14
N ASN A 196 15.46 25.82 -1.61
CA ASN A 196 15.69 25.37 -0.23
C ASN A 196 15.93 23.85 -0.12
N LEU A 197 16.61 23.22 -1.08
CA LEU A 197 17.14 21.89 -0.83
C LEU A 197 18.33 22.04 0.15
N PRO A 198 18.29 21.43 1.35
CA PRO A 198 19.51 21.28 2.13
C PRO A 198 20.49 20.52 1.24
N ARG A 199 21.65 21.14 1.01
CA ARG A 199 22.77 20.58 0.26
C ARG A 199 22.99 19.16 0.79
N ALA A 200 22.87 18.16 -0.09
CA ALA A 200 23.09 16.75 0.25
C ALA A 200 24.55 16.54 0.67
N GLY A 201 24.85 16.88 1.91
CA GLY A 201 26.05 16.48 2.62
C GLY A 201 25.72 15.19 3.36
N SER A 202 26.38 14.11 2.95
CA SER A 202 26.69 12.92 3.74
C SER A 202 26.32 13.01 5.24
N GLN A 203 25.08 12.66 5.58
CA GLN A 203 24.64 12.55 6.98
C GLN A 203 23.90 11.24 7.30
N TYR A 204 23.71 10.35 6.32
CA TYR A 204 23.14 9.01 6.56
C TYR A 204 24.19 7.93 6.84
N ALA A 205 25.47 8.29 6.95
CA ALA A 205 26.54 7.41 7.41
C ALA A 205 27.13 7.93 8.71
N ARG A 206 26.55 7.57 9.86
CA ARG A 206 27.30 7.48 11.11
C ARG A 206 27.08 6.10 11.73
N PRO A 207 28.15 5.36 12.06
CA PRO A 207 28.03 4.13 12.81
C PRO A 207 27.58 4.46 14.25
N PHE A 208 26.54 3.77 14.71
CA PHE A 208 26.04 3.90 16.08
C PHE A 208 27.00 3.20 17.04
N HIS A 209 27.73 3.97 17.84
CA HIS A 209 28.38 3.46 19.05
C HIS A 209 27.32 3.31 20.16
N GLU A 210 27.20 2.07 20.63
CA GLU A 210 27.00 1.60 22.01
C GLU A 210 26.18 2.44 23.01
N ALA A 211 25.02 1.85 23.35
CA ALA A 211 24.23 1.86 24.59
C ALA A 211 24.27 3.03 25.59
N ALA A 212 23.09 3.57 25.91
CA ALA A 212 22.64 3.76 27.30
C ALA A 212 21.11 3.89 27.39
N ASP A 213 20.52 3.01 28.20
CA ASP A 213 19.22 3.01 28.88
C ASP A 213 18.09 3.98 28.46
N VAL A 214 16.98 3.40 27.98
CA VAL A 214 15.65 4.04 27.93
C VAL A 214 14.64 3.09 28.57
N PRO A 215 13.81 3.54 29.54
CA PRO A 215 12.92 2.68 30.30
C PRO A 215 11.80 2.11 29.43
N SER A 216 11.55 0.82 29.63
CA SER A 216 10.37 0.10 29.17
C SER A 216 9.12 0.79 29.71
N ASN A 217 8.33 1.43 28.84
CA ASN A 217 6.88 1.66 28.95
C ASN A 217 6.39 2.63 27.84
N VAL A 218 6.53 2.25 26.57
CA VAL A 218 5.75 2.84 25.46
C VAL A 218 5.28 1.69 24.59
N VAL A 219 4.00 1.35 24.74
CA VAL A 219 3.34 0.35 23.91
C VAL A 219 2.84 1.05 22.64
N ASP A 220 3.34 0.58 21.49
CA ASP A 220 2.75 0.69 20.15
C ASP A 220 3.00 1.93 19.26
N ASP A 221 4.26 2.38 19.11
CA ASP A 221 4.65 3.35 18.04
C ASP A 221 5.91 2.94 17.22
N ASP A 222 6.54 1.81 17.56
CA ASP A 222 7.79 1.39 16.90
C ASP A 222 7.59 0.69 15.55
N ARG A 223 6.38 0.20 15.23
CA ARG A 223 6.17 -0.60 13.99
C ARG A 223 6.46 0.20 12.71
N TYR A 224 6.13 1.49 12.66
CA TYR A 224 6.26 2.30 11.44
C TYR A 224 7.63 2.99 11.31
N ARG A 225 8.28 3.34 12.42
CA ARG A 225 9.66 3.87 12.41
C ARG A 225 10.68 2.76 12.13
N VAL A 226 10.44 1.56 12.65
CA VAL A 226 11.25 0.38 12.34
C VAL A 226 11.03 -0.07 10.89
N CYS A 227 9.83 0.04 10.32
CA CYS A 227 9.63 -0.17 8.88
C CYS A 227 10.49 0.76 8.01
N PHE A 228 10.55 2.06 8.36
CA PHE A 228 11.37 3.04 7.65
C PHE A 228 12.87 2.76 7.77
N ALA A 229 13.34 2.42 8.97
CA ALA A 229 14.75 2.11 9.21
C ALA A 229 15.16 0.75 8.63
N ARG A 230 14.26 -0.25 8.59
CA ARG A 230 14.59 -1.63 8.21
C ARG A 230 14.39 -1.92 6.74
N VAL A 231 13.48 -1.23 6.04
CA VAL A 231 13.49 -1.20 4.55
C VAL A 231 14.77 -0.54 4.03
N LEU A 232 15.35 0.40 4.80
CA LEU A 232 16.66 1.00 4.53
C LEU A 232 17.85 0.20 5.11
N SER A 233 17.62 -0.81 5.94
CA SER A 233 18.65 -1.59 6.66
C SER A 233 18.56 -3.09 6.37
N LEU A 234 18.08 -3.49 5.19
CA LEU A 234 18.16 -4.89 4.71
C LEU A 234 19.59 -5.30 4.30
N GLU A 235 20.61 -4.50 4.62
CA GLU A 235 22.00 -4.94 4.70
C GLU A 235 22.32 -5.36 6.13
N GLY A 236 22.55 -6.66 6.33
CA GLY A 236 23.18 -7.17 7.55
C GLY A 236 22.39 -8.26 8.27
N LEU A 237 22.43 -9.48 7.73
CA LEU A 237 22.52 -10.74 8.49
C LEU A 237 22.69 -11.91 7.50
N ASN A 238 23.91 -12.02 6.98
CA ASN A 238 24.50 -13.28 6.53
C ASN A 238 25.80 -13.46 7.33
N HIS A 239 25.69 -14.11 8.48
CA HIS A 239 26.70 -14.99 9.07
C HIS A 239 25.98 -16.01 9.95
#